data_AF-A0A429TEA7-F1
#
_entry.id   AF-A0A429TEA7-F1
#
_cell.length_a   1.000
_cell.length_b   1.000
_cell.length_c   1.000
_cell.angle_alpha   90.00
_cell.angle_beta   90.00
_cell.angle_gamma   90.00
#
_symmetry.space_group_name_H-M   'P 1'
#
loop_
_entity.id
_entity.type
_entity.pdbx_description
1 polymer ?
#
loop_
_entity_poly.entity_id
_entity_poly.type
_entity_poly.pdbx_seq_one_letter_code
_entity_poly.pdbx_strand_id
1 'polypeptide(L)'
;MEQQQPPQPQRTAERLLSDLRQEAARADAKGSVLVAAQGMTAAALVGVLAARGWHPSGLSALGRTTWWAGTACFVVSLVCLLMAVVPRYRTAGWQPGAAVTHFADIRAAARRGQTVLEEALRETDRAPGAAVLVSLVENSRIVAIKYGWLRAGMAGFMAALVLLPGALLVG
;
A
#
# COMPACT_ATOMS: atom_id res chain seq x y z
N MET A 1 -7.17 -45.14 -8.92
CA MET A 1 -6.63 -44.04 -8.11
C MET A 1 -7.43 -42.79 -8.44
N GLU A 2 -8.59 -42.63 -7.79
CA GLU A 2 -9.40 -41.43 -7.92
C GLU A 2 -8.62 -40.27 -7.30
N GLN A 3 -8.22 -39.31 -8.14
CA GLN A 3 -7.75 -38.02 -7.68
C GLN A 3 -8.90 -37.37 -6.92
N GLN A 4 -8.80 -37.33 -5.59
CA GLN A 4 -9.73 -36.59 -4.75
C GLN A 4 -9.71 -35.13 -5.19
N GLN A 5 -10.73 -34.75 -5.96
CA GLN A 5 -11.09 -33.40 -6.33
C GLN A 5 -11.20 -32.60 -5.02
N PRO A 6 -10.34 -31.61 -4.72
CA PRO A 6 -10.48 -30.84 -3.48
C PRO A 6 -11.88 -30.23 -3.41
N PRO A 7 -12.49 -30.16 -2.21
CA PRO A 7 -13.84 -29.66 -2.04
C PRO A 7 -13.96 -28.27 -2.69
N GLN A 8 -15.01 -28.05 -3.48
CA GLN A 8 -15.26 -26.79 -4.21
C GLN A 8 -14.94 -25.48 -3.44
N PRO A 9 -15.23 -25.34 -2.12
CA PRO A 9 -14.85 -24.14 -1.37
C PRO A 9 -13.34 -23.86 -1.33
N GLN A 10 -12.49 -24.89 -1.29
CA GLN A 10 -11.03 -24.71 -1.24
C GLN A 10 -10.49 -24.15 -2.56
N ARG A 11 -10.95 -24.69 -3.70
CA ARG A 11 -10.59 -24.16 -5.04
C ARG A 11 -11.04 -22.70 -5.21
N THR A 12 -12.21 -22.34 -4.69
CA THR A 12 -12.70 -20.96 -4.70
C THR A 12 -11.82 -20.04 -3.85
N ALA A 13 -11.45 -20.47 -2.64
CA ALA A 13 -10.58 -19.70 -1.76
C ALA A 13 -9.18 -19.48 -2.36
N GLU A 14 -8.61 -20.50 -3.00
CA GLU A 14 -7.32 -20.39 -3.72
C GLU A 14 -7.38 -19.41 -4.89
N ARG A 15 -8.46 -19.44 -5.68
CA ARG A 15 -8.71 -18.47 -6.76
C ARG A 15 -8.81 -17.05 -6.23
N LEU A 16 -9.63 -16.83 -5.21
CA LEU A 16 -9.77 -15.51 -4.58
C LEU A 16 -8.44 -15.01 -3.98
N LEU A 17 -7.63 -15.90 -3.42
CA LEU A 17 -6.30 -15.54 -2.91
C LEU A 17 -5.36 -15.10 -4.04
N SER A 18 -5.39 -15.79 -5.18
CA SER A 18 -4.67 -15.37 -6.39
C SER A 18 -5.15 -13.99 -6.86
N ASP A 19 -6.46 -13.78 -6.94
CA ASP A 19 -7.05 -12.51 -7.37
C ASP A 19 -6.65 -11.35 -6.44
N LEU A 20 -6.67 -11.56 -5.12
CA LEU A 20 -6.22 -10.57 -4.15
C LEU A 20 -4.73 -10.23 -4.28
N ARG A 21 -3.87 -11.21 -4.56
CA ARG A 21 -2.44 -10.98 -4.79
C ARG A 21 -2.21 -10.17 -6.06
N GLN A 22 -2.94 -10.47 -7.14
CA GLN A 22 -2.92 -9.66 -8.35
C GLN A 22 -3.42 -8.25 -8.08
N GLU A 23 -4.49 -8.10 -7.31
CA GLU A 23 -5.06 -6.80 -6.98
C GLU A 23 -4.11 -5.96 -6.11
N ALA A 24 -3.38 -6.59 -5.19
CA ALA A 24 -2.32 -5.93 -4.43
C ALA A 24 -1.21 -5.40 -5.35
N ALA A 25 -0.78 -6.19 -6.35
CA ALA A 25 0.23 -5.77 -7.32
C ALA A 25 -0.29 -4.63 -8.23
N ARG A 26 -1.57 -4.67 -8.63
CA ARG A 26 -2.21 -3.56 -9.36
C ARG A 26 -2.24 -2.28 -8.53
N ALA A 27 -2.55 -2.38 -7.23
CA ALA A 27 -2.52 -1.23 -6.33
C ALA A 27 -1.12 -0.63 -6.21
N ASP A 28 -0.07 -1.45 -6.13
CA ASP A 28 1.33 -1.00 -6.08
C ASP A 28 1.76 -0.29 -7.37
N ALA A 29 1.35 -0.82 -8.53
CA ALA A 29 1.58 -0.18 -9.81
C ALA A 29 0.88 1.20 -9.89
N LYS A 30 -0.39 1.28 -9.50
CA LYS A 30 -1.14 2.56 -9.42
C LYS A 30 -0.44 3.56 -8.49
N GLY A 31 -0.01 3.10 -7.32
CA GLY A 31 0.72 3.93 -6.35
C GLY A 31 2.02 4.47 -6.92
N SER A 32 2.83 3.62 -7.56
CA SER A 32 4.11 4.00 -8.17
C SER A 32 3.93 5.03 -9.28
N VAL A 33 2.91 4.88 -10.12
CA VAL A 33 2.55 5.86 -11.16
C VAL A 33 2.17 7.21 -10.55
N LEU A 34 1.35 7.23 -9.50
CA LEU A 34 0.96 8.48 -8.83
C LEU A 34 2.15 9.18 -8.15
N VAL A 35 3.07 8.41 -7.53
CA VAL A 35 4.31 8.97 -6.95
C VAL A 35 5.17 9.60 -8.04
N ALA A 36 5.34 8.92 -9.18
CA ALA A 36 6.09 9.45 -10.31
C ALA A 36 5.44 10.73 -10.87
N ALA A 37 4.13 10.72 -11.07
CA ALA A 37 3.36 11.89 -11.52
C ALA A 37 3.54 13.07 -10.56
N GLN A 38 3.42 12.83 -9.26
CA GLN A 38 3.61 13.86 -8.24
C GLN A 38 5.05 14.40 -8.24
N GLY A 39 6.06 13.54 -8.41
CA GLY A 39 7.46 13.96 -8.56
C GLY A 39 7.67 14.88 -9.77
N MET A 40 7.06 14.56 -10.92
CA MET A 40 7.09 15.41 -12.11
C MET A 40 6.41 16.76 -11.87
N THR A 41 5.26 16.77 -11.21
CA THR A 41 4.56 18.02 -10.85
C THR A 41 5.41 18.89 -9.92
N ALA A 42 6.05 18.28 -8.91
CA ALA A 42 6.97 19.01 -8.02
C ALA A 42 8.13 19.63 -8.79
N ALA A 43 8.79 18.85 -9.66
CA ALA A 43 9.91 19.33 -10.48
C ALA A 43 9.50 20.48 -11.40
N ALA A 44 8.34 20.36 -12.08
CA ALA A 44 7.80 21.41 -12.93
C ALA A 44 7.48 22.68 -12.14
N LEU A 45 6.81 22.55 -10.99
CA LEU A 45 6.50 23.69 -10.12
C LEU A 45 7.77 24.41 -9.65
N VAL A 46 8.74 23.67 -9.13
CA VAL A 46 10.03 24.24 -8.69
C VAL A 46 10.74 24.92 -9.85
N GLY A 47 10.77 24.33 -11.04
CA GLY A 47 11.36 24.93 -12.24
C GLY A 47 10.73 26.25 -12.63
N VAL A 48 9.38 26.33 -12.62
CA VAL A 48 8.65 27.57 -12.92
C VAL A 48 8.92 28.66 -11.87
N LEU A 49 8.91 28.30 -10.58
CA LEU A 49 9.16 29.25 -9.50
C LEU A 49 10.59 29.79 -9.52
N ALA A 50 11.57 28.91 -9.76
CA ALA A 50 12.97 29.28 -9.88
C ALA A 50 13.20 30.22 -11.08
N ALA A 51 12.61 29.90 -12.25
CA ALA A 51 12.71 30.75 -13.44
C ALA A 51 12.09 32.14 -13.27
N ARG A 52 11.08 32.26 -12.39
CA ARG A 52 10.41 33.53 -12.07
C ARG A 52 11.03 34.30 -10.90
N GLY A 53 12.08 33.76 -10.26
CA GLY A 53 12.66 34.37 -9.06
C GLY A 53 11.64 34.51 -7.92
N TRP A 54 10.67 33.60 -7.84
CA TRP A 54 9.54 33.73 -6.94
C TRP A 54 9.94 33.63 -5.47
N HIS A 55 9.34 34.47 -4.62
CA HIS A 55 9.55 34.44 -3.17
C HIS A 55 8.21 34.46 -2.42
N PRO A 56 8.01 33.58 -1.40
CA PRO A 56 6.73 33.46 -0.69
C PRO A 56 6.33 34.72 0.11
N SER A 57 7.25 35.65 0.33
CA SER A 57 6.98 36.93 1.00
C SER A 57 6.18 37.92 0.14
N GLY A 58 6.11 37.70 -1.18
CA GLY A 58 5.34 38.54 -2.11
C GLY A 58 3.84 38.27 -2.12
N LEU A 59 3.40 37.15 -1.53
CA LEU A 59 1.99 36.76 -1.50
C LEU A 59 1.16 37.63 -0.54
N SER A 60 -0.06 37.94 -0.98
CA SER A 60 -1.15 38.42 -0.11
C SER A 60 -1.38 37.45 1.06
N ALA A 61 -1.98 37.92 2.16
CA ALA A 61 -2.22 37.06 3.33
C ALA A 61 -3.03 35.80 2.96
N LEU A 62 -4.04 35.94 2.10
CA LEU A 62 -4.86 34.85 1.57
C LEU A 62 -4.07 33.93 0.62
N GLY A 63 -3.24 34.50 -0.25
CA GLY A 63 -2.34 33.73 -1.12
C GLY A 63 -1.37 32.86 -0.30
N ARG A 64 -0.82 33.42 0.78
CA ARG A 64 0.13 32.73 1.67
C ARG A 64 -0.52 31.57 2.43
N THR A 65 -1.72 31.74 2.96
CA THR A 65 -2.45 30.65 3.62
C THR A 65 -2.80 29.54 2.63
N THR A 66 -3.22 29.91 1.41
CA THR A 66 -3.56 28.96 0.34
C THR A 66 -2.33 28.18 -0.13
N TRP A 67 -1.19 28.85 -0.26
CA TRP A 67 0.09 28.25 -0.63
C TRP A 67 0.54 27.18 0.37
N TRP A 68 0.52 27.51 1.67
CA TRP A 68 0.93 26.58 2.72
C TRP A 68 -0.07 25.42 2.87
N ALA A 69 -1.37 25.68 2.71
CA ALA A 69 -2.38 24.62 2.67
C ALA A 69 -2.14 23.66 1.49
N GLY A 70 -1.91 24.19 0.29
CA GLY A 70 -1.57 23.39 -0.90
C GLY A 70 -0.30 22.57 -0.71
N THR A 71 0.73 23.17 -0.12
CA THR A 71 2.00 22.50 0.20
C THR A 71 1.78 21.36 1.22
N ALA A 72 1.01 21.61 2.27
CA ALA A 72 0.67 20.58 3.25
C ALA A 72 -0.12 19.43 2.63
N CYS A 73 -1.12 19.72 1.79
CA CYS A 73 -1.85 18.71 1.03
C CYS A 73 -0.93 17.88 0.12
N PHE A 74 0.04 18.51 -0.53
CA PHE A 74 1.01 17.85 -1.39
C PHE A 74 1.92 16.88 -0.62
N VAL A 75 2.44 17.32 0.54
CA VAL A 75 3.29 16.50 1.41
C VAL A 75 2.49 15.34 2.02
N VAL A 76 1.29 15.60 2.53
CA VAL A 76 0.41 14.55 3.07
C VAL A 76 0.06 13.54 1.97
N SER A 77 -0.22 14.01 0.76
CA SER A 77 -0.43 13.15 -0.40
C SER A 77 0.76 12.24 -0.66
N LEU A 78 1.98 12.79 -0.70
CA LEU A 78 3.21 12.01 -0.88
C LEU A 78 3.34 10.91 0.18
N VAL A 79 3.15 11.26 1.46
CA VAL A 79 3.22 10.29 2.56
C VAL A 79 2.17 9.19 2.38
N CYS A 80 0.93 9.55 2.04
CA CYS A 80 -0.12 8.57 1.78
C CYS A 80 0.22 7.63 0.60
N LEU A 81 0.69 8.18 -0.52
CA LEU A 81 1.06 7.40 -1.70
C LEU A 81 2.26 6.47 -1.42
N LEU A 82 3.28 6.97 -0.71
CA LEU A 82 4.40 6.13 -0.26
C LEU A 82 3.91 5.02 0.66
N MET A 83 3.04 5.33 1.63
CA MET A 83 2.43 4.35 2.53
C MET A 83 1.58 3.31 1.79
N ALA A 84 1.02 3.63 0.62
CA ALA A 84 0.31 2.67 -0.23
C ALA A 84 1.27 1.66 -0.89
N VAL A 85 2.48 2.08 -1.26
CA VAL A 85 3.50 1.27 -1.96
C VAL A 85 4.44 0.53 -1.01
N VAL A 86 4.66 1.04 0.21
CA VAL A 86 5.53 0.38 1.20
C VAL A 86 5.07 -1.06 1.43
N PRO A 87 5.98 -2.06 1.32
CA PRO A 87 5.64 -3.45 1.56
C PRO A 87 5.13 -3.64 2.99
N ARG A 88 3.84 -3.96 3.13
CA ARG A 88 3.22 -4.24 4.42
C ARG A 88 3.17 -5.73 4.65
N TYR A 89 3.93 -6.18 5.63
CA TYR A 89 3.91 -7.54 6.12
C TYR A 89 3.38 -7.51 7.54
N ARG A 90 2.30 -8.23 7.83
CA ARG A 90 1.90 -8.39 9.22
C ARG A 90 2.84 -9.40 9.86
N THR A 91 3.61 -8.93 10.83
CA THR A 91 4.35 -9.78 11.78
C THR A 91 3.42 -10.22 12.90
N ALA A 92 2.25 -10.77 12.58
CA ALA A 92 1.53 -11.50 13.61
C ALA A 92 2.46 -12.64 14.02
N GLY A 93 2.92 -12.62 15.27
CA GLY A 93 3.95 -13.54 15.74
C GLY A 93 3.45 -14.95 15.59
N TRP A 94 3.91 -15.62 14.52
CA TRP A 94 3.65 -17.04 14.31
C TRP A 94 3.99 -17.80 15.59
N GLN A 95 3.02 -18.58 16.08
CA GLN A 95 3.16 -19.35 17.31
C GLN A 95 3.51 -20.80 16.95
N PRO A 96 4.37 -21.47 17.75
CA PRO A 96 4.63 -22.89 17.59
C PRO A 96 3.32 -23.69 17.62
N GLY A 97 3.11 -24.57 16.63
CA GLY A 97 1.88 -25.34 16.46
C GLY A 97 0.78 -24.66 15.63
N ALA A 98 1.04 -23.49 15.04
CA ALA A 98 0.15 -22.88 14.06
C ALA A 98 0.59 -23.21 12.62
N ALA A 99 -0.38 -23.39 11.72
CA ALA A 99 -0.12 -23.52 10.29
C ALA A 99 0.60 -22.28 9.73
N VAL A 100 1.43 -22.50 8.72
CA VAL A 100 2.18 -21.46 8.02
C VAL A 100 1.30 -20.89 6.91
N THR A 101 1.07 -19.58 6.92
CA THR A 101 0.17 -18.92 5.95
C THR A 101 0.90 -17.92 5.06
N HIS A 102 2.03 -17.40 5.53
CA HIS A 102 2.80 -16.40 4.82
C HIS A 102 4.31 -16.59 4.96
N PHE A 103 5.10 -15.95 4.09
CA PHE A 103 6.56 -16.02 4.15
C PHE A 103 7.11 -15.50 5.49
N ALA A 104 6.39 -14.57 6.15
CA ALA A 104 6.74 -14.07 7.46
C ALA A 104 6.69 -15.17 8.53
N ASP A 105 5.74 -16.10 8.41
CA ASP A 105 5.59 -17.28 9.26
C ASP A 105 6.71 -18.30 8.98
N ILE A 106 7.02 -18.55 7.70
CA ILE A 106 8.16 -19.41 7.30
C ILE A 106 9.45 -18.88 7.92
N ARG A 107 9.71 -17.58 7.78
CA ARG A 107 10.90 -16.93 8.33
C ARG A 107 10.90 -16.95 9.87
N ALA A 108 9.73 -16.83 10.51
CA ALA A 108 9.61 -16.90 11.96
C ALA A 108 9.87 -18.32 12.50
N ALA A 109 9.33 -19.35 11.84
CA ALA A 109 9.56 -20.75 12.17
C ALA A 109 11.02 -21.15 11.91
N ALA A 110 11.58 -20.77 10.76
CA ALA A 110 12.97 -21.03 10.39
C ALA A 110 13.97 -20.43 11.40
N ARG A 111 13.71 -19.21 11.91
CA ARG A 111 14.52 -18.59 12.96
C ARG A 111 14.51 -19.37 14.29
N ARG A 112 13.47 -20.16 14.55
CA ARG A 112 13.35 -20.98 15.76
C ARG A 112 13.95 -22.39 15.59
N GLY A 113 14.38 -22.75 14.38
CA GLY A 113 15.04 -24.02 14.07
C GLY A 113 14.32 -24.84 13.01
N GLN A 114 15.05 -25.73 12.35
CA GLN A 114 14.55 -26.55 11.25
C GLN A 114 13.42 -27.49 11.68
N THR A 115 13.52 -28.10 12.86
CA THR A 115 12.50 -28.99 13.42
C THR A 115 11.17 -28.28 13.65
N VAL A 116 11.22 -27.00 14.05
CA VAL A 116 10.04 -26.16 14.27
C VAL A 116 9.37 -25.81 12.93
N LEU A 117 10.17 -25.58 11.88
CA LEU A 117 9.65 -25.36 10.53
C LEU A 117 8.99 -26.63 9.95
N GLU A 118 9.62 -27.80 10.13
CA GLU A 118 9.05 -29.08 9.70
C GLU A 118 7.71 -29.37 10.37
N GLU A 119 7.58 -29.11 11.68
CA GLU A 119 6.29 -29.29 12.37
C GLU A 119 5.23 -28.28 11.90
N ALA A 120 5.64 -27.03 11.64
CA ALA A 120 4.73 -26.01 11.10
C ALA A 120 4.20 -26.39 9.70
N LEU A 121 5.04 -26.99 8.86
CA LEU A 121 4.64 -27.51 7.55
C LEU A 121 3.69 -28.69 7.69
N ARG A 122 3.96 -29.63 8.60
CA ARG A 122 3.02 -30.73 8.90
C ARG A 122 1.67 -30.23 9.38
N GLU A 123 1.64 -29.19 10.23
CA GLU A 123 0.39 -28.59 10.68
C GLU A 123 -0.37 -27.91 9.54
N THR A 124 0.36 -27.34 8.58
CA THR A 124 -0.24 -26.77 7.36
C THR A 124 -0.87 -27.85 6.49
N ASP A 125 -0.20 -29.01 6.34
CA ASP A 125 -0.71 -30.16 5.60
C ASP A 125 -1.94 -30.82 6.27
N ARG A 126 -2.05 -30.74 7.61
CA ARG A 126 -3.21 -31.22 8.35
C ARG A 126 -4.49 -30.41 8.07
N ALA A 127 -4.36 -29.11 7.76
CA ALA A 127 -5.50 -28.22 7.56
C ALA A 127 -5.29 -27.17 6.45
N PRO A 128 -5.07 -27.59 5.19
CA PRO A 128 -4.71 -26.68 4.09
C PRO A 128 -5.80 -25.63 3.81
N GLY A 129 -7.08 -26.00 3.92
CA GLY A 129 -8.19 -25.07 3.74
C GLY A 129 -8.22 -23.92 4.76
N ALA A 130 -7.88 -24.20 6.02
CA ALA A 130 -7.83 -23.19 7.07
C ALA A 130 -6.68 -22.19 6.82
N ALA A 131 -5.51 -22.67 6.39
CA ALA A 131 -4.38 -21.83 6.04
C ALA A 131 -4.67 -20.88 4.86
N VAL A 132 -5.43 -21.34 3.86
CA VAL A 132 -5.87 -20.51 2.73
C VAL A 132 -6.84 -19.42 3.19
N LEU A 133 -7.81 -19.74 4.06
CA LEU A 133 -8.77 -18.76 4.58
C LEU A 133 -8.09 -17.66 5.41
N VAL A 134 -7.14 -18.02 6.28
CA VAL A 134 -6.34 -17.03 7.03
C VAL A 134 -5.58 -16.14 6.06
N SER A 135 -4.91 -16.72 5.06
CA SER A 135 -4.21 -15.96 4.01
C SER A 135 -5.15 -15.02 3.27
N LEU A 136 -6.39 -15.43 2.97
CA LEU A 136 -7.39 -14.64 2.26
C LEU A 136 -7.83 -13.41 3.07
N VAL A 137 -8.13 -13.59 4.37
CA VAL A 137 -8.50 -12.49 5.28
C VAL A 137 -7.35 -11.50 5.41
N GLU A 138 -6.12 -11.99 5.53
CA GLU A 138 -4.96 -11.10 5.65
C GLU A 138 -4.67 -10.33 4.37
N ASN A 139 -4.70 -10.98 3.21
CA ASN A 139 -4.46 -10.32 1.91
C ASN A 139 -5.56 -9.31 1.60
N SER A 140 -6.83 -9.62 1.89
CA SER A 140 -7.95 -8.68 1.67
C SER A 140 -7.82 -7.43 2.53
N ARG A 141 -7.41 -7.56 3.80
CA ARG A 141 -7.14 -6.41 4.68
C ARG A 141 -6.00 -5.54 4.15
N ILE A 142 -4.91 -6.16 3.67
CA ILE A 142 -3.78 -5.42 3.08
C ILE A 142 -4.26 -4.61 1.87
N VAL A 143 -4.99 -5.24 0.95
CA VAL A 143 -5.55 -4.57 -0.24
C VAL A 143 -6.47 -3.41 0.15
N ALA A 144 -7.38 -3.62 1.11
CA ALA A 144 -8.30 -2.57 1.59
C ALA A 144 -7.54 -1.37 2.16
N ILE A 145 -6.48 -1.62 2.94
CA ILE A 145 -5.63 -0.55 3.49
C ILE A 145 -4.89 0.19 2.38
N LYS A 146 -4.27 -0.52 1.41
CA LYS A 146 -3.60 0.09 0.26
C LYS A 146 -4.54 1.03 -0.50
N TYR A 147 -5.79 0.60 -0.75
CA TYR A 147 -6.80 1.44 -1.38
C TYR A 147 -7.24 2.63 -0.53
N GLY A 148 -7.24 2.53 0.80
CA GLY A 148 -7.46 3.66 1.69
C GLY A 148 -6.38 4.74 1.52
N TRP A 149 -5.10 4.33 1.56
CA TRP A 149 -3.97 5.24 1.36
C TRP A 149 -3.93 5.83 -0.06
N LEU A 150 -4.25 5.04 -1.07
CA LEU A 150 -4.31 5.50 -2.46
C LEU A 150 -5.39 6.58 -2.65
N ARG A 151 -6.59 6.38 -2.09
CA ARG A 151 -7.66 7.38 -2.13
C ARG A 151 -7.30 8.66 -1.39
N ALA A 152 -6.73 8.56 -0.20
CA ALA A 152 -6.31 9.71 0.58
C ALA A 152 -5.18 10.49 -0.12
N GLY A 153 -4.19 9.77 -0.68
CA GLY A 153 -3.12 10.35 -1.47
C GLY A 153 -3.65 11.09 -2.69
N MET A 154 -4.46 10.43 -3.51
CA MET A 154 -5.07 11.04 -4.70
C MET A 154 -5.90 12.29 -4.36
N ALA A 155 -6.70 12.26 -3.30
CA ALA A 155 -7.47 13.43 -2.87
C ALA A 155 -6.56 14.60 -2.46
N GLY A 156 -5.50 14.33 -1.68
CA GLY A 156 -4.52 15.34 -1.31
C GLY A 156 -3.76 15.91 -2.51
N PHE A 157 -3.40 15.07 -3.48
CA PHE A 157 -2.72 15.50 -4.70
C PHE A 157 -3.61 16.43 -5.54
N MET A 158 -4.88 16.06 -5.73
CA MET A 158 -5.85 16.89 -6.46
C MET A 158 -6.09 18.23 -5.75
N ALA A 159 -6.21 18.22 -4.43
CA ALA A 159 -6.33 19.46 -3.66
C ALA A 159 -5.11 20.37 -3.83
N ALA A 160 -3.89 19.80 -3.77
CA ALA A 160 -2.67 20.54 -3.98
C ALA A 160 -2.57 21.12 -5.40
N LEU A 161 -3.01 20.37 -6.42
CA LEU A 161 -3.01 20.81 -7.82
C LEU A 161 -3.93 22.02 -8.06
N VAL A 162 -4.94 22.22 -7.23
CA VAL A 162 -5.83 23.40 -7.27
C VAL A 162 -5.29 24.53 -6.39
N LEU A 163 -4.89 24.23 -5.16
CA LEU A 163 -4.47 25.22 -4.18
C LEU A 163 -3.16 25.92 -4.57
N LEU A 164 -2.18 25.18 -5.11
CA LEU A 164 -0.87 25.76 -5.44
C LEU A 164 -0.94 26.79 -6.58
N PRO A 165 -1.59 26.50 -7.73
CA PRO A 165 -1.81 27.51 -8.76
C PRO A 165 -2.78 28.61 -8.30
N GLY A 166 -3.84 28.25 -7.55
CA GLY A 166 -4.80 29.21 -7.01
C GLY A 166 -4.14 30.26 -6.11
N ALA A 167 -3.17 29.85 -5.28
CA ALA A 167 -2.40 30.75 -4.46
C ALA A 167 -1.65 31.82 -5.28
N LEU A 168 -1.12 31.44 -6.45
CA LEU A 168 -0.41 32.34 -7.37
C LEU A 168 -1.34 33.29 -8.13
N LEU A 169 -2.65 32.98 -8.24
CA LEU A 169 -3.64 33.86 -8.86
C LEU A 169 -4.20 34.89 -7.86
N VAL A 170 -4.17 34.57 -6.57
CA VAL A 170 -4.72 35.39 -5.47
C VAL A 170 -3.65 36.32 -4.85
N GLY A 171 -2.37 36.16 -5.20
CA GLY A 171 -1.29 37.00 -4.71
C GLY A 171 0.01 36.74 -5.45
#